data_AF-A0A4Q7Y8K6-F1
#
_entry.id   AF-A0A4Q7Y8K6-F1
#
_cell.length_a   1.000
_cell.length_b   1.000
_cell.length_c   1.000
_cell.angle_alpha   90.00
_cell.angle_beta   90.00
_cell.angle_gamma   90.00
#
_symmetry.space_group_name_H-M   'P 1'
#
loop_
_entity.id
_entity.type
_entity.pdbx_description
1 polymer ?
#
loop_
_entity_poly.entity_id
_entity_poly.type
_entity_poly.pdbx_seq_one_letter_code
_entity_poly.pdbx_strand_id
1 'polypeptide(L)' 'MLLITCPVTRSDELVADRRIRSVVNHPTHVALHVDCPACGAVHVYRTGRRWEATRAARAAQPAAPAHRAQHPVPA' A
#
# COMPACT_ATOMS: atom_id res chain seq x y z
N MET A 1 -12.07 -3.81 -9.58
CA MET A 1 -11.34 -4.75 -10.46
C MET A 1 -9.88 -4.32 -10.54
N LEU A 2 -8.93 -5.26 -10.52
CA LEU A 2 -7.48 -5.05 -10.56
C LEU A 2 -6.88 -5.90 -11.69
N LEU A 3 -6.10 -5.30 -12.59
CA LEU A 3 -5.32 -6.04 -13.58
C LEU A 3 -4.01 -6.51 -12.95
N ILE A 4 -3.72 -7.81 -13.03
CA ILE A 4 -2.48 -8.41 -12.53
C ILE A 4 -1.84 -9.28 -13.61
N THR A 5 -0.52 -9.42 -13.56
CA THR A 5 0.20 -10.45 -14.33
C THR A 5 0.51 -11.61 -13.40
N CYS A 6 0.12 -12.82 -13.79
CA CYS A 6 0.44 -14.03 -13.04
C CYS A 6 1.96 -14.32 -13.17
N PRO A 7 2.74 -14.37 -12.08
CA PRO A 7 4.17 -14.66 -12.15
C PRO A 7 4.47 -16.10 -12.61
N VAL A 8 3.51 -17.01 -12.51
CA VAL A 8 3.65 -18.42 -12.90
C VAL A 8 3.36 -18.60 -14.39
N THR A 9 2.18 -18.18 -14.84
CA THR A 9 1.72 -18.41 -16.22
C THR A 9 2.04 -17.26 -17.17
N ARG A 10 2.43 -16.10 -16.65
CA ARG A 10 2.64 -14.83 -17.38
C ARG A 10 1.40 -14.30 -18.09
N SER A 11 0.22 -14.81 -17.74
CA SER A 11 -1.07 -14.31 -18.23
C SER A 11 -1.49 -13.06 -17.48
N ASP A 12 -2.09 -12.11 -18.20
CA ASP A 12 -2.74 -10.96 -17.60
C ASP A 12 -4.18 -11.30 -17.24
N GLU A 13 -4.55 -11.10 -15.97
CA GLU A 13 -5.83 -11.50 -15.41
C GLU A 13 -6.53 -10.28 -14.80
N LEU A 14 -7.82 -10.12 -15.13
CA LEU A 14 -8.65 -9.09 -14.51
C LEU A 14 -9.34 -9.67 -13.28
N VAL A 15 -8.85 -9.27 -12.10
CA VAL A 15 -9.27 -9.84 -10.83
C VAL A 15 -10.29 -8.94 -10.12
N ALA A 16 -11.34 -9.57 -9.60
CA ALA A 16 -12.34 -8.92 -8.75
C ALA A 16 -11.82 -8.65 -7.34
N ASP A 17 -12.29 -7.57 -6.72
CA ASP A 17 -11.95 -7.18 -5.34
C ASP A 17 -12.19 -8.30 -4.32
N ARG A 18 -13.27 -9.08 -4.48
CA ARG A 18 -13.56 -10.29 -3.68
C ARG A 18 -12.45 -11.34 -3.63
N ARG A 19 -11.48 -11.31 -4.55
CA ARG A 19 -10.31 -12.22 -4.55
C ARG A 19 -9.10 -11.66 -3.83
N ILE A 20 -9.16 -10.42 -3.36
CA ILE A 20 -8.14 -9.83 -2.49
C ILE A 20 -8.34 -10.40 -1.09
N ARG A 21 -7.39 -11.25 -0.66
CA ARG A 21 -7.44 -11.93 0.64
C ARG A 21 -7.06 -11.00 1.79
N SER A 22 -6.05 -10.15 1.55
CA SER A 22 -5.60 -9.19 2.55
C SER A 22 -4.87 -8.03 1.91
N VAL A 23 -4.88 -6.90 2.62
CA VAL A 23 -4.23 -5.66 2.23
C VAL A 23 -3.34 -5.21 3.38
N VAL A 24 -2.04 -5.11 3.14
CA VAL A 24 -1.06 -4.64 4.11
C VAL A 24 -0.55 -3.28 3.68
N ASN A 25 -0.77 -2.29 4.53
CA ASN A 25 -0.30 -0.93 4.30
C ASN A 25 1.12 -0.79 4.87
N HIS A 26 2.13 -0.86 4.01
CA HIS A 26 3.50 -0.55 4.39
C HIS A 26 3.77 0.96 4.26
N PRO A 27 4.79 1.50 4.97
CA PRO A 27 5.15 2.90 4.85
C PRO A 27 5.47 3.35 3.41
N THR A 28 5.97 2.45 2.57
CA THR A 28 6.43 2.75 1.21
C THR A 28 5.48 2.29 0.10
N HIS A 29 4.54 1.38 0.40
CA HIS A 29 3.65 0.79 -0.61
C HIS A 29 2.48 0.07 0.07
N VAL A 30 1.45 -0.27 -0.70
CA VAL A 30 0.41 -1.21 -0.23
C VAL A 30 0.65 -2.55 -0.88
N ALA A 31 0.75 -3.61 -0.08
CA ALA A 31 0.85 -4.99 -0.54
C ALA A 31 -0.55 -5.64 -0.54
N LEU A 32 -0.98 -6.16 -1.68
CA LEU A 32 -2.24 -6.87 -1.85
C LEU A 32 -1.95 -8.35 -2.06
N HIS A 33 -2.50 -9.19 -1.20
CA HIS A 33 -2.50 -10.64 -1.39
C HIS A 33 -3.72 -11.02 -2.21
N VAL A 34 -3.49 -11.53 -3.43
CA VAL A 34 -4.53 -11.78 -4.42
C VAL A 34 -4.54 -13.26 -4.77
N ASP A 35 -5.72 -13.87 -4.69
CA ASP A 35 -5.99 -15.22 -5.18
C ASP A 35 -6.04 -15.20 -6.72
N CYS A 36 -5.03 -15.78 -7.37
CA CYS A 36 -4.87 -15.70 -8.82
C CYS A 36 -5.73 -16.76 -9.53
N PRO A 37 -6.63 -16.37 -10.46
CA PRO A 37 -7.49 -17.31 -11.14
C PRO A 37 -6.76 -18.20 -12.15
N ALA A 38 -5.61 -17.75 -12.69
CA ALA A 38 -4.88 -18.50 -13.71
C ALA A 38 -4.10 -19.70 -13.15
N CYS A 39 -3.51 -19.59 -11.96
CA CYS A 39 -2.69 -20.63 -11.37
C CYS A 39 -3.23 -21.16 -10.02
N GLY A 40 -4.29 -20.55 -9.47
CA GLY A 40 -4.87 -20.92 -8.17
C GLY A 40 -4.02 -20.56 -6.95
N ALA A 41 -2.85 -19.92 -7.14
CA ALA A 41 -1.97 -19.52 -6.05
C ALA A 41 -2.28 -18.09 -5.55
N VAL A 42 -1.80 -17.78 -4.34
CA VAL A 42 -1.86 -16.42 -3.80
C VAL A 42 -0.58 -15.66 -4.15
N HIS A 43 -0.74 -14.47 -4.72
CA HIS A 43 0.38 -13.60 -5.11
C HIS A 43 0.30 -12.24 -4.44
N VAL A 44 1.47 -11.63 -4.20
CA VAL A 44 1.57 -10.31 -3.58
C VAL A 44 1.87 -9.26 -4.63
N TYR A 45 0.93 -8.32 -4.80
CA TYR A 45 1.08 -7.18 -5.70
C TYR A 45 1.30 -5.91 -4.90
N ARG A 46 2.30 -5.12 -5.28
CA ARG A 46 2.66 -3.87 -4.59
C ARG A 46 2.17 -2.68 -5.41
N THR A 47 1.38 -1.80 -4.80
CA THR A 47 0.96 -0.55 -5.46
C THR A 47 1.95 0.56 -5.11
N GLY A 48 2.67 1.07 -6.12
CA GLY A 48 3.67 2.13 -5.96
C GLY A 48 3.10 3.53 -5.75
N ARG A 49 1.82 3.77 -6.07
CA ARG A 49 1.22 5.13 -6.16
C ARG A 49 1.09 5.87 -4.84
N ARG A 50 1.03 5.18 -3.70
CA ARG A 50 0.97 5.86 -2.40
C ARG A 50 2.27 6.63 -2.09
N TRP A 51 3.40 6.19 -2.65
CA TRP A 51 4.70 6.80 -2.40
C TRP A 51 4.89 8.14 -3.11
N GLU A 52 4.51 8.25 -4.39
CA GLU A 52 4.62 9.52 -5.14
C GLU A 52 3.76 10.61 -4.50
N ALA A 53 2.51 10.29 -4.16
CA ALA A 53 1.59 11.22 -3.51
C ALA A 53 2.08 11.61 -2.09
N THR A 54 2.58 10.65 -1.31
CA THR A 54 3.10 10.94 0.05
C THR A 54 4.41 11.73 0.00
N ARG A 55 5.31 11.45 -0.96
CA ARG A 55 6.55 12.22 -1.15
C ARG A 55 6.25 13.64 -1.59
N ALA A 56 5.33 13.83 -2.54
CA ALA A 56 4.88 15.15 -2.95
C ALA A 56 4.23 15.92 -1.78
N ALA A 57 3.37 15.26 -1.00
CA ALA A 57 2.74 15.87 0.18
C ALA A 57 3.75 16.22 1.29
N ARG A 58 4.77 15.38 1.53
CA ARG A 58 5.85 15.67 2.49
C ARG A 58 6.78 16.78 2.00
N ALA A 59 7.08 16.85 0.70
CA ALA A 59 7.89 17.91 0.11
C ALA A 59 7.17 19.27 0.14
N ALA A 60 5.84 19.27 0.08
CA ALA A 60 5.01 20.47 0.15
C ALA A 60 4.69 20.93 1.58
N GLN A 61 5.04 20.17 2.62
CA GLN A 61 4.84 20.59 4.00
C GLN A 61 5.98 21.53 4.43
N PRO A 62 5.70 22.81 4.76
CA PRO A 62 6.68 23.65 5.43
C PRO A 62 7.04 23.00 6.78
N ALA A 63 8.32 23.06 7.16
CA ALA A 63 8.80 22.49 8.42
C ALA A 63 8.02 23.10 9.59
N ALA A 64 7.05 22.35 10.12
CA ALA A 64 6.33 22.77 11.30
C ALA A 64 7.30 22.81 12.48
N PRO A 65 7.35 23.90 13.27
CA PRO A 65 8.18 23.92 14.47
C PRO A 65 7.71 22.81 15.42
N ALA A 66 8.67 22.05 15.94
CA ALA A 66 8.42 21.03 16.94
C ALA A 66 7.71 21.68 18.13
N HIS A 67 6.44 21.33 18.34
CA HIS A 67 5.75 21.72 19.56
C HIS A 67 6.43 20.96 20.71
N ARG A 68 7.26 21.68 21.46
CA ARG A 68 7.81 21.20 22.72
C ARG A 68 6.63 20.85 23.62
N ALA A 69 6.47 19.57 23.96
CA ALA A 69 5.45 19.13 24.90
C ALA A 69 5.67 19.87 26.24
N GLN A 70 4.81 20.84 26.52
CA GLN A 70 4.69 21.48 27.83
C GLN A 70 3.53 20.79 28.54
N HIS A 71 3.82 19.73 29.31
CA HIS A 71 2.91 19.27 30.35
C HIS A 71 3.59 19.52 31.69
N PRO A 72 3.08 20.42 32.55
CA PRO A 72 3.53 20.49 33.94
C PRO A 72 2.99 19.29 34.71
N VAL A 73 3.88 18.66 35.48
CA VAL A 73 3.53 17.61 36.46
C VAL A 73 2.89 18.27 37.68
N PRO A 74 1.71 17.84 38.15
CA PRO A 74 1.14 18.35 39.40
C PRO A 74 1.86 17.76 40.62
N ALA A 75 1.95 18.57 41.68
CA ALA A 75 2.62 18.27 42.96
C ALA A 75 1.86 17.27 43.85
#